data_AF-A0A424IJ85-F1
#
_entry.id   AF-A0A424IJ85-F1
#
_cell.length_a   1.000
_cell.length_b   1.000
_cell.length_c   1.000
_cell.angle_alpha   90.00
_cell.angle_beta   90.00
_cell.angle_gamma   90.00
#
_symmetry.space_group_name_H-M   'P 1'
#
loop_
_entity.id
_entity.type
_entity.pdbx_description
1 polymer ?
#
loop_
_entity_poly.entity_id
_entity_poly.type
_entity_poly.pdbx_seq_one_letter_code
_entity_poly.pdbx_strand_id
1 'polypeptide(L)' 'MCRDALFETCDRLAARENTDRAGLALAFVLAHPARPVALIGSQTPARMSQAADALNVRLTRADIYALIEARDGVPLP' A
#
# COMPACT_ATOMS: atom_id res chain seq x y z
N MET A 1 -5.40 -14.94 12.00
CA MET A 1 -5.67 -15.42 10.63
C MET A 1 -5.69 -14.28 9.61
N CYS A 2 -6.62 -13.32 9.58
CA CYS A 2 -6.62 -12.27 8.52
C CYS A 2 -5.45 -11.27 8.57
N ARG A 3 -4.80 -11.07 9.73
CA ARG A 3 -3.64 -10.17 9.84
C ARG A 3 -2.42 -10.69 9.07
N ASP A 4 -2.26 -12.01 8.99
CA ASP A 4 -1.10 -12.64 8.36
C ASP A 4 -1.21 -12.57 6.82
N ALA A 5 -2.39 -12.88 6.28
CA ALA A 5 -2.67 -12.82 4.84
C ALA A 5 -2.49 -11.41 4.24
N LEU A 6 -2.91 -10.37 4.99
CA LEU A 6 -2.69 -8.99 4.57
C LEU A 6 -1.20 -8.66 4.50
N PHE A 7 -0.43 -9.02 5.52
CA PHE A 7 1.01 -8.71 5.51
C PHE A 7 1.75 -9.45 4.41
N GLU A 8 1.41 -10.71 4.13
CA GLU A 8 1.95 -11.47 3.01
C GLU A 8 1.64 -10.81 1.66
N THR A 9 0.39 -10.35 1.48
CA THR A 9 -0.03 -9.63 0.27
C THR A 9 0.72 -8.31 0.14
N CYS A 10 0.87 -7.56 1.24
CA CYS A 10 1.67 -6.35 1.28
C CYS A 10 3.14 -6.63 0.92
N ASP A 11 3.75 -7.68 1.46
CA ASP A 11 5.15 -8.03 1.19
C ASP A 11 5.38 -8.35 -0.28
N ARG A 12 4.49 -9.16 -0.86
CA ARG A 12 4.55 -9.51 -2.28
C ARG A 12 4.45 -8.28 -3.19
N LEU A 13 3.51 -7.38 -2.90
CA LEU A 13 3.30 -6.17 -3.69
C LEU A 13 4.44 -5.17 -3.48
N ALA A 14 4.90 -4.98 -2.24
CA ALA A 14 6.02 -4.11 -1.92
C ALA A 14 7.30 -4.58 -2.63
N ALA A 15 7.58 -5.89 -2.64
CA ALA A 15 8.69 -6.46 -3.38
C ALA A 15 8.59 -6.23 -4.90
N ARG A 16 7.40 -6.41 -5.49
CA ARG A 16 7.17 -6.16 -6.93
C ARG A 16 7.45 -4.70 -7.30
N GLU A 17 7.01 -3.77 -6.46
CA GLU A 17 7.10 -2.33 -6.70
C GLU A 17 8.43 -1.72 -6.20
N ASN A 18 9.36 -2.55 -5.70
CA ASN A 18 10.64 -2.13 -5.12
C ASN A 18 10.48 -1.07 -4.03
N THR A 19 9.49 -1.26 -3.14
CA THR A 19 9.19 -0.37 -2.02
C THR A 19 9.05 -1.14 -0.71
N ASP A 20 8.84 -0.44 0.40
CA ASP A 20 8.52 -1.05 1.69
C ASP A 20 7.00 -1.05 1.94
N ARG A 21 6.57 -1.66 3.05
CA ARG A 21 5.14 -1.71 3.41
C ARG A 21 4.53 -0.32 3.61
N ALA A 22 5.32 0.66 4.05
CA ALA A 22 4.85 2.01 4.29
C ALA A 22 4.61 2.75 2.96
N GLY A 23 5.55 2.64 2.01
CA GLY A 23 5.40 3.13 0.65
C GLY A 23 4.23 2.49 -0.08
N LEU A 24 4.05 1.17 0.07
CA LEU A 24 2.88 0.48 -0.48
C LEU A 24 1.56 0.98 0.13
N ALA A 25 1.49 1.13 1.45
CA ALA A 25 0.28 1.61 2.12
C ALA A 25 -0.05 3.05 1.72
N LEU A 26 0.96 3.89 1.57
CA LEU A 26 0.81 5.26 1.09
C LEU A 26 0.31 5.27 -0.37
N ALA A 27 0.88 4.44 -1.23
CA ALA A 27 0.45 4.30 -2.62
C ALA A 27 -1.00 3.80 -2.73
N PHE A 28 -1.43 2.88 -1.86
CA PHE A 28 -2.83 2.44 -1.79
C PHE A 28 -3.79 3.60 -1.52
N VAL A 29 -3.46 4.48 -0.56
CA VAL A 29 -4.26 5.68 -0.28
C VAL A 29 -4.26 6.64 -1.49
N LEU A 30 -3.08 6.89 -2.07
CA LEU A 30 -2.92 7.83 -3.18
C LEU A 30 -3.54 7.34 -4.49
N ALA A 31 -3.71 6.02 -4.67
CA ALA A 31 -4.42 5.42 -5.80
C ALA A 31 -5.93 5.69 -5.78
N HIS A 32 -6.47 6.22 -4.69
CA HIS A 32 -7.91 6.45 -4.56
C HIS A 32 -8.41 7.54 -5.52
N PRO A 33 -9.52 7.32 -6.27
CA PRO A 33 -10.04 8.27 -7.25
C PRO A 33 -10.41 9.66 -6.70
N ALA A 34 -10.70 9.76 -5.40
CA ALA A 34 -10.98 11.04 -4.74
C ALA A 34 -9.76 11.96 -4.60
N ARG A 35 -8.57 11.51 -5.03
CA ARG A 35 -7.32 12.29 -5.02
C ARG A 35 -6.98 12.86 -3.63
N PRO A 36 -6.85 12.00 -2.60
CA PRO A 36 -6.51 12.46 -1.27
C PRO A 36 -5.11 13.08 -1.21
N VAL A 37 -4.89 13.92 -0.20
CA VAL A 37 -3.55 14.42 0.16
C VAL A 37 -3.08 13.65 1.39
N ALA A 38 -1.99 12.91 1.25
CA ALA A 38 -1.44 12.14 2.36
C ALA A 38 -0.56 13.03 3.26
N LEU A 39 -0.87 13.03 4.55
CA LEU A 39 -0.08 13.73 5.57
C LEU A 39 0.89 12.75 6.22
N ILE A 40 2.20 12.99 6.07
CA ILE A 40 3.24 12.12 6.63
C ILE A 40 3.60 12.58 8.04
N GLY A 41 3.37 11.72 9.04
CA GLY A 41 3.67 12.00 10.45
C GLY A 41 5.09 11.63 10.90
N SER A 42 6.02 11.39 9.97
CA SER A 42 7.38 10.98 10.33
C SER A 42 8.24 12.19 10.69
N GLN A 43 9.05 12.06 11.75
CA GLN A 43 10.09 13.02 12.11
C GLN A 43 11.50 12.57 11.66
N THR A 44 11.60 11.46 10.93
CA THR A 44 12.88 10.94 10.42
C THR A 44 13.06 11.41 8.98
N PRO A 45 14.07 12.26 8.67
CA PRO A 45 14.24 12.80 7.32
C PRO A 45 14.35 11.73 6.24
N ALA A 46 15.06 10.63 6.52
CA ALA A 46 15.18 9.50 5.60
C ALA A 46 13.81 8.89 5.25
N ARG A 47 12.92 8.70 6.24
CA ARG A 47 11.57 8.16 6.01
C ARG A 47 10.67 9.14 5.28
N MET A 48 10.84 10.45 5.50
CA MET A 48 10.11 11.47 4.73
C MET A 48 10.50 11.42 3.26
N SER A 49 11.80 11.27 2.96
CA SER A 49 12.29 11.11 1.58
C SER A 49 11.75 9.84 0.94
N GLN A 50 11.79 8.70 1.65
CA GLN A 50 11.27 7.42 1.17
C GLN A 50 9.76 7.44 0.91
N ALA A 51 8.99 8.23 1.67
CA ALA A 51 7.55 8.36 1.45
C ALA A 51 7.21 8.92 0.05
N ALA A 52 8.10 9.70 -0.55
CA ALA A 52 7.90 10.20 -1.91
C ALA A 52 7.92 9.07 -2.96
N ASP A 53 8.60 7.94 -2.68
CA ASP A 53 8.70 6.82 -3.61
C ASP A 53 7.34 6.13 -3.83
N ALA A 54 6.38 6.31 -2.91
CA ALA A 54 5.00 5.85 -3.08
C ALA A 54 4.32 6.41 -4.34
N LEU A 55 4.79 7.55 -4.85
CA LEU A 55 4.29 8.16 -6.10
C LEU A 55 4.67 7.35 -7.34
N ASN A 56 5.70 6.50 -7.25
CA ASN A 56 6.16 5.66 -8.35
C ASN A 56 5.48 4.28 -8.38
N VAL A 57 4.79 3.91 -7.30
CA VAL A 57 4.11 2.63 -7.16
C VAL A 57 2.86 2.57 -8.04
N ARG A 58 2.67 1.47 -8.76
CA ARG A 58 1.51 1.27 -9.64
C ARG A 58 0.67 0.08 -9.17
N LEU A 59 -0.44 0.40 -8.50
CA LEU A 59 -1.43 -0.61 -8.11
C LEU A 59 -2.52 -0.73 -9.17
N THR A 60 -2.74 -1.96 -9.63
CA THR A 60 -3.89 -2.30 -10.47
C THR A 60 -5.14 -2.48 -9.61
N ARG A 61 -6.31 -2.54 -10.25
CA ARG A 61 -7.56 -2.88 -9.56
C ARG A 61 -7.47 -4.25 -8.87
N ALA A 62 -6.83 -5.23 -9.52
CA ALA A 62 -6.63 -6.55 -8.96
C ALA A 62 -5.74 -6.52 -7.70
N ASP A 63 -4.73 -5.65 -7.65
CA ASP A 63 -3.89 -5.48 -6.46
C ASP A 63 -4.67 -4.89 -5.28
N ILE A 64 -5.49 -3.87 -5.57
CA ILE A 64 -6.38 -3.27 -4.57
C ILE A 64 -7.37 -4.30 -4.02
N TYR A 65 -7.96 -5.11 -4.91
CA TYR A 65 -8.88 -6.17 -4.52
C TYR A 65 -8.18 -7.21 -3.65
N ALA A 66 -7.01 -7.68 -4.05
CA ALA A 66 -6.23 -8.64 -3.27
C ALA A 66 -5.91 -8.11 -1.86
N LEU A 67 -5.60 -6.82 -1.70
CA LEU A 67 -5.38 -6.21 -0.38
C LEU A 67 -6.65 -6.21 0.49
N ILE A 68 -7.80 -5.89 -0.09
CA ILE A 68 -9.09 -5.86 0.62
C ILE A 68 -9.53 -7.28 0.98
N GLU A 69 -9.47 -8.22 0.03
CA GLU A 69 -9.82 -9.63 0.27
C GLU A 69 -8.91 -10.28 1.31
N ALA A 70 -7.60 -9.99 1.27
CA ALA A 70 -6.67 -10.48 2.28
C ALA A 70 -6.96 -9.90 3.68
N ARG A 71 -7.48 -8.67 3.75
CA ARG A 71 -7.89 -8.04 5.00
C ARG A 71 -9.22 -8.59 5.53
N ASP A 72 -10.22 -8.69 4.66
CA ASP A 72 -11.60 -9.02 5.01
C ASP A 72 -11.86 -10.52 5.05
N GLY A 73 -10.98 -11.32 4.43
CA GLY A 73 -11.05 -12.79 4.40
C GLY A 73 -12.16 -13.34 3.49
N VAL A 74 -12.79 -12.47 2.70
CA VAL A 74 -13.87 -12.82 1.76
C VAL A 74 -13.60 -12.17 0.39
N PRO A 75 -14.00 -12.84 -0.71
CA PRO A 75 -13.83 -12.27 -2.04
C PRO A 75 -14.75 -11.06 -2.25
N LEU A 76 -14.27 -10.08 -3.01
CA LEU A 76 -15.08 -8.94 -3.44
C LEU A 76 -15.99 -9.33 -4.63
N PRO A 77 -17.18 -8.72 -4.75
CA PRO A 77 -18.11 -8.98 -5.84
C PRO A 77 -17.64 -8.45 -7.20
#